data_AF-A0A9E4D1L3-F1
#
_entry.id   AF-A0A9E4D1L3-F1
#
_cell.length_a   1.000
_cell.length_b   1.000
_cell.length_c   1.000
_cell.angle_alpha   90.00
_cell.angle_beta   90.00
_cell.angle_gamma   90.00
#
_symmetry.space_group_name_H-M   'P 1'
#
loop_
_entity.id
_entity.type
_entity.pdbx_description
1 polymer ?
#
loop_
_entity_poly.entity_id
_entity_poly.type
_entity_poly.pdbx_seq_one_letter_code
_entity_poly.pdbx_strand_id
1 'polypeptide(L)'
;MAALQILSSFIPLLIIGGVVWAIVSSRRSSHSEWDPGASVGRFLVYAVLFVTMVVASAGLSGVAAQLFTDDAVDREGLAVSMAMAIVALPVFALVLRFVRTRLRSRRERQALSWWLYFNVAQLVSLVVAVVMGVTALERMFSGELGRATVGSVLAAGVWFAMWSLHWFGLRRAHQVPGDLHRAAAAVVGLVTLAVGAVEVVYHLFDALYTQISGDPLLDRGGPSGAASAATLTVGLVVWAFFWLLDYRKGPRTTVWYLAVVPIASLASYVMAAVATALVANSVLVWFVGDPSETSAVRHFDHLPAEGAFALVGLAGWAYHRWVFGQTEQRTEPVRVYQYLLAGAGLVTGVVGSSILLSSALAPARSGRLNTAIAGVVVVVLGASVWARHWASIRRALGHEPDAEYASTSRHVYVFALFAASLVTCVVSFIVLLAIGLTDLFEGRFSMDTLHQARGAIAVVASVAMVAWYHVRLWLAEHDRWTVADEVAAVSLAGRRHLMLVAPAGTDVELLAGYVPGATWHVLVRTDVAAARPPDVSAFCSQVGHVAGDAVVVVEGDGGVDVIAVDDIDAALPRGAIDLTGADDHDLVV
;
A
#
# COMPACT_ATOMS: atom_id res chain seq x y z
N MET A 1 2.62 28.06 -5.44
CA MET A 1 3.98 27.52 -5.18
C MET A 1 4.00 26.16 -4.46
N ALA A 2 3.15 25.91 -3.46
CA ALA A 2 3.10 24.61 -2.74
C ALA A 2 2.75 23.40 -3.65
N ALA A 3 1.79 23.54 -4.57
CA ALA A 3 1.46 22.51 -5.57
C ALA A 3 2.66 22.16 -6.49
N LEU A 4 3.46 23.17 -6.85
CA LEU A 4 4.67 23.01 -7.66
C LEU A 4 5.78 22.28 -6.88
N GLN A 5 5.93 22.59 -5.58
CA GLN A 5 6.87 21.93 -4.68
C GLN A 5 6.49 20.47 -4.40
N ILE A 6 5.21 20.18 -4.20
CA ILE A 6 4.73 18.80 -4.00
C ILE A 6 4.94 17.98 -5.28
N LEU A 7 4.53 18.51 -6.44
CA LEU A 7 4.70 17.84 -7.72
C LEU A 7 6.19 17.65 -8.07
N SER A 8 7.05 18.63 -7.77
CA SER A 8 8.51 18.50 -7.95
C SER A 8 9.15 17.49 -7.01
N SER A 9 8.58 17.27 -5.82
CA SER A 9 9.08 16.29 -4.83
C SER A 9 8.83 14.83 -5.27
N PHE A 10 7.79 14.59 -6.08
CA PHE A 10 7.48 13.26 -6.61
C PHE A 10 8.29 12.89 -7.85
N ILE A 11 8.82 13.88 -8.59
CA ILE A 11 9.64 13.63 -9.79
C ILE A 11 10.89 12.79 -9.47
N PRO A 12 11.70 13.10 -8.43
CA PRO A 12 12.82 12.25 -8.03
C PRO A 12 12.40 10.84 -7.63
N LEU A 13 11.30 10.68 -6.87
CA LEU A 13 10.81 9.37 -6.42
C LEU A 13 10.31 8.50 -7.58
N LEU A 14 9.65 9.08 -8.57
CA LEU A 14 9.22 8.37 -9.79
C LEU A 14 10.41 8.01 -10.69
N ILE A 15 11.43 8.87 -10.77
CA ILE A 15 12.69 8.58 -11.46
C ILE A 15 13.43 7.43 -10.77
N ILE A 16 13.58 7.49 -9.44
CA ILE A 16 14.24 6.46 -8.64
C ILE A 16 13.46 5.14 -8.74
N GLY A 17 12.14 5.16 -8.58
CA GLY A 17 11.29 3.97 -8.72
C GLY A 17 11.36 3.36 -10.12
N GLY A 18 11.36 4.19 -11.17
CA GLY A 18 11.52 3.76 -12.56
C GLY A 18 12.90 3.15 -12.84
N VAL A 19 13.96 3.72 -12.26
CA VAL A 19 15.34 3.21 -12.37
C VAL A 19 15.50 1.89 -11.61
N VAL A 20 14.99 1.79 -10.37
CA VAL A 20 15.03 0.55 -9.58
C VAL A 20 14.26 -0.56 -10.28
N TRP A 21 13.08 -0.26 -10.83
CA TRP A 21 12.29 -1.24 -11.58
C TRP A 21 13.00 -1.67 -12.89
N ALA A 22 13.66 -0.74 -13.60
CA ALA A 22 14.48 -1.06 -14.77
C ALA A 22 15.65 -2.00 -14.44
N ILE A 23 16.30 -1.77 -13.29
CA ILE A 23 17.41 -2.62 -12.80
C ILE A 23 16.88 -4.01 -12.42
N VAL A 24 15.77 -4.09 -11.68
CA VAL A 24 15.18 -5.35 -11.23
C VAL A 24 14.61 -6.16 -12.40
N SER A 25 13.96 -5.51 -13.37
CA SER A 25 13.39 -6.19 -14.53
C SER A 25 14.46 -6.71 -15.49
N SER A 26 15.57 -5.99 -15.67
CA SER A 26 16.68 -6.45 -16.53
C SER A 26 17.40 -7.69 -15.99
N ARG A 27 17.44 -7.88 -14.66
CA ARG A 27 17.99 -9.08 -14.01
C ARG A 27 17.13 -10.33 -14.18
N ARG A 28 15.84 -10.20 -14.47
CA ARG A 28 14.93 -11.35 -14.66
C ARG A 28 14.96 -11.92 -16.08
N SER A 29 15.60 -11.24 -17.04
CA SER A 29 15.55 -11.58 -18.47
C SER A 29 16.85 -12.13 -19.07
N SER A 30 17.92 -12.39 -18.30
CA SER A 30 19.21 -12.74 -18.88
C SER A 30 19.40 -14.25 -19.13
N HIS A 31 18.96 -14.69 -20.32
CA HIS A 31 19.45 -15.91 -20.99
C HIS A 31 19.83 -15.62 -22.47
N SER A 32 20.30 -14.40 -22.79
CA SER A 32 20.84 -14.08 -24.12
C SER A 32 22.18 -13.35 -24.01
N GLU A 33 23.15 -13.74 -24.86
CA GLU A 33 24.48 -13.14 -24.99
C GLU A 33 24.45 -11.61 -24.90
N TRP A 34 25.13 -11.11 -23.86
CA TRP A 34 25.14 -9.72 -23.47
C TRP A 34 26.36 -9.05 -24.11
N ASP A 35 26.16 -8.22 -25.13
CA ASP A 35 27.20 -7.33 -25.67
C ASP A 35 27.11 -5.96 -24.95
N PRO A 36 28.04 -5.65 -24.03
CA PRO A 36 27.98 -4.44 -23.22
C PRO A 36 28.14 -3.16 -24.05
N GLY A 37 28.96 -3.18 -25.11
CA GLY A 37 29.25 -2.01 -25.94
C GLY A 37 28.02 -1.53 -26.72
N ALA A 38 27.27 -2.48 -27.29
CA ALA A 38 26.01 -2.18 -27.98
C ALA A 38 24.91 -1.67 -27.02
N SER A 39 24.97 -2.02 -25.73
CA SER A 39 24.02 -1.54 -24.71
C SER A 39 24.28 -0.07 -24.33
N VAL A 40 25.55 0.29 -24.09
CA VAL A 40 25.94 1.67 -23.73
C VAL A 40 25.65 2.66 -24.86
N GLY A 41 26.01 2.31 -26.10
CA GLY A 41 25.74 3.17 -27.25
C GLY A 41 24.25 3.45 -27.47
N ARG A 42 23.38 2.46 -27.22
CA ARG A 42 21.92 2.65 -27.27
C ARG A 42 21.46 3.60 -26.18
N PHE A 43 21.89 3.38 -24.94
CA PHE A 43 21.54 4.26 -23.83
C PHE A 43 21.90 5.73 -24.09
N LEU A 44 23.11 6.00 -24.61
CA LEU A 44 23.55 7.36 -24.94
C LEU A 44 22.67 8.03 -26.00
N VAL A 45 22.28 7.32 -27.06
CA VAL A 45 21.40 7.89 -28.11
C VAL A 45 20.04 8.30 -27.53
N TYR A 46 19.45 7.46 -26.68
CA TYR A 46 18.18 7.78 -26.03
C TYR A 46 18.30 8.88 -24.98
N ALA A 47 19.44 8.95 -24.27
CA ALA A 47 19.73 10.04 -23.35
C ALA A 47 19.86 11.39 -24.09
N VAL A 48 20.59 11.42 -25.21
CA VAL A 48 20.70 12.61 -26.08
C VAL A 48 19.33 13.01 -26.62
N LEU A 49 18.51 12.04 -27.05
CA LEU A 49 17.14 12.33 -27.49
C LEU A 49 16.30 12.98 -26.38
N PHE A 50 16.43 12.51 -25.14
CA PHE A 50 15.72 13.08 -23.99
C PHE A 50 16.21 14.50 -23.66
N VAL A 51 17.53 14.69 -23.55
CA VAL A 51 18.11 16.01 -23.21
C VAL A 51 17.75 17.04 -24.28
N THR A 52 17.89 16.70 -25.56
CA THR A 52 17.55 17.61 -26.66
C THR A 52 16.06 17.92 -26.72
N MET A 53 15.18 16.96 -26.39
CA MET A 53 13.74 17.21 -26.24
C MET A 53 13.45 18.26 -25.16
N VAL A 54 14.05 18.11 -23.98
CA VAL A 54 13.84 19.01 -22.83
C VAL A 54 14.37 20.41 -23.17
N VAL A 55 15.60 20.51 -23.68
CA VAL A 55 16.22 21.80 -24.02
C VAL A 55 15.46 22.51 -25.15
N ALA A 56 15.03 21.78 -26.19
CA ALA A 56 14.25 22.37 -27.27
C ALA A 56 12.89 22.88 -26.78
N SER A 57 12.19 22.10 -25.94
CA SER A 57 10.88 22.48 -25.41
C SER A 57 10.98 23.66 -24.43
N ALA A 58 12.00 23.67 -23.57
CA ALA A 58 12.28 24.77 -22.66
C ALA A 58 12.65 26.05 -23.43
N GLY A 59 13.51 25.97 -24.44
CA GLY A 59 13.87 27.10 -25.29
C GLY A 59 12.66 27.70 -26.00
N LEU A 60 11.83 26.88 -26.65
CA LEU A 60 10.61 27.34 -27.32
C LEU A 60 9.61 27.97 -26.34
N SER A 61 9.45 27.38 -25.15
CA SER A 61 8.57 27.92 -24.10
C SER A 61 9.08 29.25 -23.56
N GLY A 62 10.40 29.38 -23.36
CA GLY A 62 11.03 30.62 -22.92
C GLY A 62 10.93 31.74 -23.96
N VAL A 63 11.11 31.42 -25.24
CA VAL A 63 10.86 32.37 -26.35
C VAL A 63 9.41 32.84 -26.33
N ALA A 64 8.44 31.94 -26.18
CA ALA A 64 7.03 32.30 -26.09
C ALA A 64 6.75 33.21 -24.87
N ALA A 65 7.30 32.89 -23.71
CA ALA A 65 7.13 33.70 -22.50
C ALA A 65 7.71 35.12 -22.66
N GLN A 66 8.90 35.25 -23.26
CA GLN A 66 9.60 36.52 -23.40
C GLN A 66 9.06 37.40 -24.55
N LEU A 67 8.65 36.81 -25.67
CA LEU A 67 8.06 37.58 -26.79
C LEU A 67 6.68 38.15 -26.44
N PHE A 68 5.95 37.46 -25.57
CA PHE A 68 4.60 37.82 -25.18
C PHE A 68 4.52 38.27 -23.72
N THR A 69 5.57 38.85 -23.13
CA THR A 69 5.47 39.42 -21.78
C THR A 69 4.78 40.79 -21.76
N ASP A 70 4.09 41.11 -20.66
CA ASP A 70 3.54 42.46 -20.44
C ASP A 70 4.60 43.43 -19.86
N ASP A 71 5.68 42.89 -19.30
CA ASP A 71 6.82 43.65 -18.76
C ASP A 71 7.84 44.04 -19.84
N ALA A 72 8.93 44.69 -19.43
CA ALA A 72 10.08 44.90 -20.29
C ALA A 72 10.70 43.54 -20.68
N VAL A 73 10.97 43.36 -21.97
CA VAL A 73 11.59 42.12 -22.48
C VAL A 73 12.97 41.93 -21.86
N ASP A 74 13.16 40.81 -21.17
CA ASP A 74 14.47 40.36 -20.73
C ASP A 74 15.25 39.82 -21.95
N ARG A 75 16.09 40.68 -22.52
CA ARG A 75 16.85 40.38 -23.73
C ARG A 75 17.84 39.23 -23.50
N GLU A 76 18.38 39.09 -22.30
CA GLU A 76 19.30 38.01 -21.96
C GLU A 76 18.55 36.67 -21.90
N GLY A 77 17.44 36.63 -21.15
CA GLY A 77 16.57 35.46 -21.07
C GLY A 77 16.01 35.04 -22.43
N LEU A 78 15.65 36.00 -23.29
CA LEU A 78 15.24 35.73 -24.67
C LEU A 78 16.38 35.13 -25.51
N ALA A 79 17.58 35.72 -25.45
CA ALA A 79 18.74 35.21 -26.20
C ALA A 79 19.10 33.78 -25.78
N VAL A 80 19.09 33.46 -24.49
CA VAL A 80 19.31 32.11 -23.96
C VAL A 80 18.24 31.14 -24.47
N SER A 81 16.96 31.54 -24.40
CA SER A 81 15.84 30.71 -24.86
C SER A 81 15.90 30.45 -26.36
N MET A 82 16.25 31.47 -27.16
CA MET A 82 16.46 31.35 -28.59
C MET A 82 17.65 30.43 -28.91
N ALA A 83 18.79 30.59 -28.24
CA ALA A 83 19.96 29.73 -28.44
C ALA A 83 19.62 28.25 -28.16
N MET A 84 18.91 27.97 -27.05
CA MET A 84 18.42 26.63 -26.73
C MET A 84 17.52 26.08 -27.84
N ALA A 85 16.54 26.86 -28.32
CA ALA A 85 15.62 26.42 -29.37
C ALA A 85 16.34 26.18 -30.72
N ILE A 86 17.17 27.12 -31.16
CA ILE A 86 17.87 27.09 -32.46
C ILE A 86 18.82 25.89 -32.53
N VAL A 87 19.51 25.57 -31.43
CA VAL A 87 20.47 24.46 -31.41
C VAL A 87 19.78 23.12 -31.13
N ALA A 88 18.93 23.04 -30.11
CA ALA A 88 18.40 21.75 -29.66
C ALA A 88 17.29 21.21 -30.58
N LEU A 89 16.48 22.07 -31.22
CA LEU A 89 15.36 21.63 -32.04
C LEU A 89 15.80 20.84 -33.29
N PRO A 90 16.79 21.30 -34.09
CA PRO A 90 17.30 20.51 -35.21
C PRO A 90 17.93 19.19 -34.77
N VAL A 91 18.72 19.21 -33.68
CA VAL A 91 19.35 18.00 -33.14
C VAL A 91 18.29 17.00 -32.67
N PHE A 92 17.28 17.45 -31.93
CA PHE A 92 16.15 16.62 -31.53
C PHE A 92 15.45 15.99 -32.74
N ALA A 93 15.15 16.79 -33.78
CA ALA A 93 14.50 16.28 -34.98
C ALA A 93 15.34 15.22 -35.72
N LEU A 94 16.66 15.44 -35.83
CA LEU A 94 17.58 14.51 -36.47
C LEU A 94 17.70 13.19 -35.67
N VAL A 95 17.89 13.29 -34.35
CA VAL A 95 18.00 12.11 -33.48
C VAL A 95 16.67 11.36 -33.41
N LEU A 96 15.54 12.06 -33.35
CA LEU A 96 14.21 11.43 -33.38
C LEU A 96 13.97 10.69 -34.69
N ARG A 97 14.34 11.29 -35.83
CA ARG A 97 14.27 10.64 -37.14
C ARG A 97 15.13 9.38 -37.17
N PHE A 98 16.35 9.45 -36.65
CA PHE A 98 17.26 8.30 -36.55
C PHE A 98 16.74 7.19 -35.62
N VAL A 99 16.15 7.54 -34.48
CA VAL A 99 15.55 6.56 -33.57
C VAL A 99 14.33 5.90 -34.19
N ARG A 100 13.46 6.65 -34.88
CA ARG A 100 12.29 6.09 -35.58
C ARG A 100 12.65 5.04 -36.63
N THR A 101 13.78 5.19 -37.32
CA THR A 101 14.22 4.15 -38.27
C THR A 101 14.69 2.89 -37.54
N ARG A 102 15.38 3.01 -36.40
CA ARG A 102 15.81 1.86 -35.57
C ARG A 102 14.64 1.11 -34.92
N LEU A 103 13.61 1.83 -34.48
CA LEU A 103 12.39 1.25 -33.88
C LEU A 103 11.56 0.39 -34.84
N ARG A 104 11.90 0.34 -36.14
CA ARG A 104 11.35 -0.65 -37.07
C ARG A 104 11.72 -2.08 -36.68
N SER A 105 12.89 -2.29 -36.06
CA SER A 105 13.29 -3.60 -35.56
C SER A 105 12.60 -3.95 -34.23
N ARG A 106 12.17 -5.21 -34.07
CA ARG A 106 11.51 -5.68 -32.83
C ARG A 106 12.44 -5.65 -31.62
N ARG A 107 13.72 -5.97 -31.82
CA ARG A 107 14.77 -5.95 -30.79
C ARG A 107 14.92 -4.55 -30.17
N GLU A 108 14.84 -3.50 -30.99
CA GLU A 108 14.95 -2.13 -30.48
C GLU A 108 13.71 -1.70 -29.69
N ARG A 109 12.50 -2.10 -30.13
CA ARG A 109 11.25 -1.82 -29.38
C ARG A 109 11.20 -2.50 -28.01
N GLN A 110 11.90 -3.61 -27.84
CA GLN A 110 12.01 -4.33 -26.58
C GLN A 110 13.22 -3.90 -25.75
N ALA A 111 14.04 -2.95 -26.23
CA ALA A 111 15.22 -2.50 -25.51
C ALA A 111 14.83 -1.70 -24.27
N LEU A 112 15.53 -1.96 -23.16
CA LEU A 112 15.34 -1.24 -21.90
C LEU A 112 15.53 0.27 -22.05
N SER A 113 16.51 0.70 -22.85
CA SER A 113 16.79 2.12 -23.08
C SER A 113 15.63 2.85 -23.75
N TRP A 114 14.96 2.21 -24.71
CA TRP A 114 13.75 2.76 -25.34
C TRP A 114 12.60 2.83 -24.34
N TRP A 115 12.38 1.76 -23.58
CA TRP A 115 11.36 1.72 -22.54
C TRP A 115 11.56 2.84 -21.50
N LEU A 116 12.79 3.03 -21.02
CA LEU A 116 13.13 4.06 -20.04
C LEU A 116 12.92 5.46 -20.63
N TYR A 117 13.48 5.73 -21.82
CA TYR A 117 13.30 7.00 -22.52
C TYR A 117 11.82 7.34 -22.67
N PHE A 118 11.01 6.41 -23.18
CA PHE A 118 9.62 6.68 -23.46
C PHE A 118 8.85 7.02 -22.18
N ASN A 119 9.01 6.24 -21.11
CA ASN A 119 8.29 6.49 -19.85
C ASN A 119 8.72 7.83 -19.22
N VAL A 120 10.02 8.15 -19.22
CA VAL A 120 10.52 9.41 -18.65
C VAL A 120 10.10 10.61 -19.51
N ALA A 121 10.26 10.53 -20.83
CA ALA A 121 9.85 11.60 -21.75
C ALA A 121 8.34 11.86 -21.69
N GLN A 122 7.53 10.80 -21.64
CA GLN A 122 6.09 10.87 -21.50
C GLN A 122 5.68 11.51 -20.17
N LEU A 123 6.33 11.12 -19.06
CA LEU A 123 6.04 11.66 -17.74
C LEU A 123 6.43 13.15 -17.64
N VAL A 124 7.65 13.50 -18.02
CA VAL A 124 8.17 14.87 -17.95
C VAL A 124 7.34 15.79 -18.84
N SER A 125 7.07 15.40 -20.08
CA SER A 125 6.27 16.25 -20.98
C SER A 125 4.85 16.45 -20.47
N LEU A 126 4.22 15.42 -19.88
CA LEU A 126 2.90 15.58 -19.27
C LEU A 126 2.94 16.49 -18.04
N VAL A 127 3.87 16.27 -17.10
CA VAL A 127 3.98 17.06 -15.87
C VAL A 127 4.19 18.53 -16.18
N VAL A 128 5.11 18.85 -17.09
CA VAL A 128 5.36 20.26 -17.46
C VAL A 128 4.17 20.85 -18.23
N ALA A 129 3.51 20.08 -19.11
CA ALA A 129 2.29 20.53 -19.77
C ALA A 129 1.17 20.83 -18.77
N VAL A 130 1.02 20.02 -17.71
CA VAL A 130 0.06 20.25 -16.62
C VAL A 130 0.39 21.53 -15.87
N VAL A 131 1.64 21.70 -15.43
CA VAL A 131 2.06 22.89 -14.69
C VAL A 131 1.84 24.15 -15.52
N MET A 132 2.32 24.18 -16.76
CA MET A 132 2.18 25.34 -17.64
C MET A 132 0.72 25.57 -18.02
N GLY A 133 -0.07 24.51 -18.19
CA GLY A 133 -1.50 24.59 -18.45
C GLY A 133 -2.27 25.19 -17.27
N VAL A 134 -1.90 24.86 -16.03
CA VAL A 134 -2.47 25.49 -14.82
C VAL A 134 -2.17 26.97 -14.81
N THR A 135 -0.92 27.39 -15.04
CA THR A 135 -0.55 28.81 -15.07
C THR A 135 -1.28 29.57 -16.19
N ALA A 136 -1.40 28.98 -17.37
CA ALA A 136 -2.14 29.58 -18.48
C ALA A 136 -3.62 29.75 -18.14
N LEU A 137 -4.25 28.73 -17.54
CA LEU A 137 -5.66 28.75 -17.18
C LEU A 137 -5.95 29.65 -15.98
N GLU A 138 -5.03 29.73 -15.01
CA GLU A 138 -5.09 30.66 -13.87
C GLU A 138 -5.20 32.09 -14.37
N ARG A 139 -4.34 32.50 -15.31
CA ARG A 139 -4.40 33.84 -15.92
C ARG A 139 -5.73 34.10 -16.63
N MET A 140 -6.24 33.11 -17.35
CA MET A 140 -7.55 33.23 -17.99
C MET A 140 -8.68 33.40 -16.96
N PHE A 141 -8.61 32.69 -15.83
CA PHE A 141 -9.59 32.78 -14.74
C PHE A 141 -9.44 34.03 -13.88
N SER A 142 -8.24 34.61 -13.78
CA SER A 142 -8.01 35.91 -13.13
C SER A 142 -8.46 37.10 -13.99
N GLY A 143 -8.85 36.85 -15.25
CA GLY A 143 -9.25 37.90 -16.19
C GLY A 143 -8.07 38.59 -16.88
N GLU A 144 -6.84 38.10 -16.69
CA GLU A 144 -5.67 38.54 -17.41
C GLU A 144 -5.74 38.00 -18.84
N LEU A 145 -6.22 38.81 -19.79
CA LEU A 145 -6.30 38.45 -21.22
C LEU A 145 -5.23 39.16 -22.08
N GLY A 146 -4.15 39.62 -21.43
CA GLY A 146 -3.05 40.34 -22.05
C GLY A 146 -2.08 39.47 -22.87
N ARG A 147 -0.95 40.06 -23.27
CA ARG A 147 0.08 39.32 -24.03
C ARG A 147 0.65 38.20 -23.17
N ALA A 148 0.85 38.44 -21.88
CA ALA A 148 1.42 37.47 -20.96
C ALA A 148 0.64 36.14 -20.96
N THR A 149 -0.68 36.20 -21.06
CA THR A 149 -1.56 35.01 -21.16
C THR A 149 -1.35 34.25 -22.45
N VAL A 150 -1.21 34.95 -23.59
CA VAL A 150 -0.84 34.33 -24.87
C VAL A 150 0.51 33.62 -24.76
N GLY A 151 1.50 34.25 -24.12
CA GLY A 151 2.81 33.65 -23.85
C GLY A 151 2.70 32.35 -23.05
N SER A 152 1.91 32.34 -21.96
CA SER A 152 1.66 31.16 -21.14
C SER A 152 0.95 30.04 -21.91
N VAL A 153 -0.06 30.36 -22.72
CA VAL A 153 -0.79 29.39 -23.55
C VAL A 153 0.14 28.76 -24.59
N LEU A 154 0.99 29.56 -25.26
CA LEU A 154 1.96 29.07 -26.23
C LEU A 154 3.01 28.18 -25.56
N ALA A 155 3.55 28.57 -24.40
CA ALA A 155 4.48 27.77 -23.62
C ALA A 155 3.85 26.42 -23.19
N ALA A 156 2.61 26.42 -22.69
CA ALA A 156 1.86 25.21 -22.39
C ALA A 156 1.64 24.35 -23.65
N GLY A 157 1.35 24.99 -24.79
CA GLY A 157 1.16 24.35 -26.09
C GLY A 157 2.39 23.58 -26.57
N VAL A 158 3.61 24.09 -26.33
CA VAL A 158 4.87 23.41 -26.68
C VAL A 158 4.98 22.07 -25.95
N TRP A 159 4.79 22.06 -24.63
CA TRP A 159 4.89 20.84 -23.83
C TRP A 159 3.72 19.88 -24.11
N PHE A 160 2.51 20.40 -24.33
CA PHE A 160 1.37 19.60 -24.75
C PHE A 160 1.59 18.95 -26.13
N ALA A 161 2.22 19.66 -27.07
CA ALA A 161 2.59 19.10 -28.38
C ALA A 161 3.64 17.99 -28.22
N MET A 162 4.63 18.18 -27.33
CA MET A 162 5.62 17.15 -27.05
C MET A 162 5.00 15.91 -26.40
N TRP A 163 4.10 16.09 -25.43
CA TRP A 163 3.32 15.00 -24.85
C TRP A 163 2.48 14.29 -25.93
N SER A 164 1.79 15.04 -26.78
CA SER A 164 0.95 14.52 -27.87
C SER A 164 1.77 13.68 -28.87
N LEU A 165 2.97 14.14 -29.21
CA LEU A 165 3.91 13.42 -30.06
C LEU A 165 4.24 12.03 -29.50
N HIS A 166 4.48 11.92 -28.19
CA HIS A 166 4.78 10.66 -27.53
C HIS A 166 3.55 9.77 -27.40
N TRP A 167 2.43 10.32 -26.92
CA TRP A 167 1.22 9.55 -26.63
C TRP A 167 0.45 9.08 -27.88
N PHE A 168 0.33 9.93 -28.90
CA PHE A 168 -0.41 9.63 -30.12
C PHE A 168 0.48 9.16 -31.26
N GLY A 169 1.69 9.71 -31.38
CA GLY A 169 2.64 9.34 -32.42
C GLY A 169 3.42 8.08 -32.06
N LEU A 170 4.37 8.21 -31.12
CA LEU A 170 5.33 7.15 -30.83
C LEU A 170 4.70 5.91 -30.20
N ARG A 171 3.76 6.08 -29.26
CA ARG A 171 3.07 4.95 -28.60
C ARG A 171 2.32 4.06 -29.58
N ARG A 172 1.52 4.67 -30.47
CA ARG A 172 0.69 3.95 -31.45
C ARG A 172 1.54 3.29 -32.53
N ALA A 173 2.57 3.99 -33.01
CA ALA A 173 3.43 3.50 -34.08
C ALA A 173 4.37 2.37 -33.65
N HIS A 174 4.81 2.34 -32.38
CA HIS A 174 5.91 1.48 -31.95
C HIS A 174 5.60 0.61 -30.73
N GLN A 175 4.34 0.51 -30.27
CA GLN A 175 3.87 -0.41 -29.20
C GLN A 175 4.85 -0.54 -28.01
N VAL A 176 4.72 0.37 -27.03
CA VAL A 176 5.61 0.38 -25.86
C VAL A 176 5.23 -0.74 -24.88
N PRO A 177 6.18 -1.57 -24.40
CA PRO A 177 5.91 -2.61 -23.43
C PRO A 177 5.42 -2.05 -22.08
N GLY A 178 4.44 -2.71 -21.49
CA GLY A 178 3.90 -2.37 -20.17
C GLY A 178 3.01 -1.13 -20.16
N ASP A 179 2.53 -0.78 -18.98
CA ASP A 179 1.48 0.21 -18.75
C ASP A 179 1.87 1.30 -17.75
N LEU A 180 3.16 1.35 -17.33
CA LEU A 180 3.70 2.35 -16.41
C LEU A 180 3.39 3.78 -16.85
N HIS A 181 3.56 4.11 -18.14
CA HIS A 181 3.24 5.42 -18.68
C HIS A 181 1.76 5.82 -18.50
N ARG A 182 0.81 4.86 -18.54
CA ARG A 182 -0.62 5.12 -18.31
C ARG A 182 -0.90 5.31 -16.84
N ALA A 183 -0.30 4.46 -16.01
CA ALA A 183 -0.40 4.51 -14.56
C ALA A 183 0.14 5.84 -14.00
N ALA A 184 1.35 6.22 -14.42
CA ALA A 184 1.99 7.46 -14.02
C ALA A 184 1.19 8.69 -14.46
N ALA A 185 0.65 8.68 -15.68
CA ALA A 185 -0.19 9.76 -16.18
C ALA A 185 -1.52 9.90 -15.40
N ALA A 186 -2.16 8.78 -15.05
CA ALA A 186 -3.35 8.76 -14.20
C ALA A 186 -3.05 9.28 -12.78
N VAL A 187 -1.89 8.93 -12.22
CA VAL A 187 -1.43 9.43 -10.92
C VAL A 187 -1.16 10.93 -10.94
N VAL A 188 -0.48 11.45 -11.98
CA VAL A 188 -0.27 12.89 -12.15
C VAL A 188 -1.61 13.62 -12.19
N GLY A 189 -2.56 13.15 -13.00
CA GLY A 189 -3.90 13.71 -13.04
C GLY A 189 -4.61 13.66 -11.68
N LEU A 190 -4.52 12.54 -10.96
CA LEU A 190 -5.17 12.38 -9.65
C LEU A 190 -4.59 13.32 -8.60
N VAL A 191 -3.26 13.46 -8.55
CA VAL A 191 -2.59 14.36 -7.60
C VAL A 191 -2.97 15.80 -7.89
N THR A 192 -2.92 16.23 -9.15
CA THR A 192 -3.34 17.58 -9.54
C THR A 192 -4.82 17.83 -9.24
N LEU A 193 -5.69 16.85 -9.52
CA LEU A 193 -7.12 16.91 -9.19
C LEU A 193 -7.34 17.06 -7.68
N ALA A 194 -6.66 16.24 -6.87
CA ALA A 194 -6.79 16.28 -5.42
C ALA A 194 -6.32 17.61 -4.82
N VAL A 195 -5.18 18.15 -5.29
CA VAL A 195 -4.68 19.46 -4.87
C VAL A 195 -5.69 20.56 -5.20
N GLY A 196 -6.14 20.65 -6.45
CA GLY A 196 -7.12 21.67 -6.85
C GLY A 196 -8.46 21.51 -6.12
N ALA A 197 -8.92 20.28 -5.87
CA ALA A 197 -10.14 20.02 -5.12
C ALA A 197 -10.02 20.45 -3.65
N VAL A 198 -8.89 20.17 -3.00
CA VAL A 198 -8.66 20.60 -1.61
C VAL A 198 -8.67 22.12 -1.53
N GLU A 199 -7.97 22.81 -2.44
CA GLU A 199 -7.92 24.27 -2.41
C GLU A 199 -9.30 24.91 -2.68
N VAL A 200 -10.05 24.41 -3.66
CA VAL A 200 -11.41 24.92 -3.95
C VAL A 200 -12.37 24.67 -2.79
N VAL A 201 -12.34 23.48 -2.19
CA VAL A 201 -13.17 23.16 -1.01
C VAL A 201 -12.72 23.98 0.20
N TYR A 202 -11.42 24.22 0.38
CA TYR A 202 -10.88 25.09 1.41
C TYR A 202 -11.46 26.50 1.26
N HIS A 203 -11.39 27.12 0.09
CA HIS A 203 -11.96 28.47 -0.12
C HIS A 203 -13.46 28.51 0.16
N LEU A 204 -14.20 27.44 -0.17
CA LEU A 204 -15.62 27.34 0.15
C LEU A 204 -15.86 27.27 1.67
N PHE A 205 -15.13 26.41 2.37
CA PHE A 205 -15.24 26.27 3.82
C PHE A 205 -14.73 27.51 4.55
N ASP A 206 -13.73 28.18 4.02
CA ASP A 206 -13.17 29.39 4.59
C ASP A 206 -14.13 30.59 4.47
N ALA A 207 -14.79 30.71 3.31
CA ALA A 207 -15.86 31.69 3.11
C ALA A 207 -17.04 31.45 4.07
N LEU A 208 -17.45 30.19 4.24
CA LEU A 208 -18.50 29.81 5.18
C LEU A 208 -18.07 30.10 6.64
N TYR A 209 -16.83 29.76 7.00
CA TYR A 209 -16.29 29.97 8.34
C TYR A 209 -16.25 31.46 8.68
N THR A 210 -15.74 32.29 7.76
CA THR A 210 -15.67 33.75 7.88
C THR A 210 -17.06 34.38 8.04
N GLN A 211 -18.04 33.87 7.28
CA GLN A 211 -19.43 34.32 7.39
C GLN A 211 -20.04 34.00 8.76
N ILE A 212 -19.73 32.83 9.33
CA ILE A 212 -20.24 32.40 10.63
C ILE A 212 -19.51 33.11 11.78
N SER A 213 -18.19 33.28 11.67
CA SER A 213 -17.38 33.87 12.71
C SER A 213 -17.54 35.39 12.81
N GLY A 214 -17.92 36.05 11.73
CA GLY A 214 -18.01 37.51 11.65
C GLY A 214 -16.65 38.22 11.71
N ASP A 215 -15.56 37.46 11.74
CA ASP A 215 -14.19 37.95 11.73
C ASP A 215 -13.63 37.73 10.32
N PRO A 216 -13.46 38.79 9.50
CA PRO A 216 -12.75 38.69 8.24
C PRO A 216 -11.29 38.41 8.55
N LEU A 217 -10.98 37.14 8.81
CA LEU A 217 -9.62 36.66 8.95
C LEU A 217 -8.92 36.99 7.63
N LEU A 218 -8.06 38.00 7.71
CA LEU A 218 -7.31 38.61 6.61
C LEU A 218 -6.66 37.54 5.74
N ASP A 219 -6.71 37.77 4.42
CA ASP A 219 -6.02 37.06 3.34
C ASP A 219 -4.92 36.10 3.85
N ARG A 220 -5.29 34.84 4.10
CA ARG A 220 -4.47 33.87 4.84
C ARG A 220 -3.24 33.35 4.06
N GLY A 221 -2.84 34.02 2.98
CA GLY A 221 -1.68 33.64 2.17
C GLY A 221 -1.88 32.27 1.53
N GLY A 222 -2.52 32.23 0.37
CA GLY A 222 -2.76 30.99 -0.38
C GLY A 222 -2.79 31.23 -1.88
N PRO A 223 -2.91 30.16 -2.68
CA PRO A 223 -3.25 30.28 -4.09
C PRO A 223 -4.53 31.11 -4.25
N SER A 224 -4.62 31.88 -5.33
CA SER A 224 -5.85 32.59 -5.65
C SER A 224 -6.96 31.59 -5.98
N GLY A 225 -8.23 31.99 -5.81
CA GLY A 225 -9.35 31.15 -6.24
C GLY A 225 -9.29 30.77 -7.73
N ALA A 226 -8.70 31.64 -8.56
CA ALA A 226 -8.40 31.36 -9.97
C ALA A 226 -7.35 30.25 -10.13
N ALA A 227 -6.26 30.28 -9.36
CA ALA A 227 -5.23 29.23 -9.37
C ALA A 227 -5.79 27.87 -8.94
N SER A 228 -6.63 27.85 -7.90
CA SER A 228 -7.25 26.63 -7.39
C SER A 228 -8.26 26.06 -8.39
N ALA A 229 -9.10 26.91 -8.99
CA ALA A 229 -10.02 26.50 -10.05
C ALA A 229 -9.28 25.99 -11.29
N ALA A 230 -8.18 26.63 -11.68
CA ALA A 230 -7.34 26.19 -12.80
C ALA A 230 -6.69 24.83 -12.52
N THR A 231 -6.13 24.65 -11.32
CA THR A 231 -5.54 23.37 -10.87
C THR A 231 -6.57 22.26 -10.86
N LEU A 232 -7.77 22.51 -10.30
CA LEU A 232 -8.87 21.56 -10.30
C LEU A 232 -9.27 21.16 -11.72
N THR A 233 -9.41 22.15 -12.62
CA THR A 233 -9.86 21.92 -13.99
C THR A 233 -8.84 21.10 -14.79
N VAL A 234 -7.56 21.48 -14.76
CA VAL A 234 -6.51 20.74 -15.46
C VAL A 234 -6.36 19.33 -14.89
N GLY A 235 -6.36 19.20 -13.56
CA GLY A 235 -6.32 17.91 -12.88
C GLY A 235 -7.48 17.00 -13.28
N LEU A 236 -8.71 17.54 -13.29
CA LEU A 236 -9.91 16.80 -13.70
C LEU A 236 -9.83 16.33 -15.14
N VAL A 237 -9.41 17.19 -16.08
CA VAL A 237 -9.29 16.83 -17.50
C VAL A 237 -8.27 15.72 -17.69
N VAL A 238 -7.08 15.86 -17.10
CA VAL A 238 -5.98 14.89 -17.22
C VAL A 238 -6.37 13.56 -16.57
N TRP A 239 -6.92 13.61 -15.35
CA TRP A 239 -7.39 12.43 -14.66
C TRP A 239 -8.51 11.73 -15.43
N ALA A 240 -9.53 12.45 -15.90
CA ALA A 240 -10.60 11.86 -16.69
C ALA A 240 -10.06 11.20 -17.97
N PHE A 241 -9.15 11.87 -18.68
CA PHE A 241 -8.54 11.34 -19.90
C PHE A 241 -7.76 10.05 -19.66
N PHE A 242 -6.86 10.02 -18.68
CA PHE A 242 -6.02 8.84 -18.45
C PHE A 242 -6.69 7.75 -17.63
N TRP A 243 -7.50 8.11 -16.65
CA TRP A 243 -8.15 7.15 -15.76
C TRP A 243 -9.48 6.67 -16.32
N LEU A 244 -10.46 7.57 -16.47
CA LEU A 244 -11.83 7.19 -16.81
C LEU A 244 -11.97 6.66 -18.24
N LEU A 245 -11.25 7.26 -19.19
CA LEU A 245 -11.34 6.89 -20.60
C LEU A 245 -10.40 5.74 -21.00
N ASP A 246 -9.21 5.63 -20.40
CA ASP A 246 -8.16 4.68 -20.80
C ASP A 246 -7.86 3.62 -19.72
N TYR A 247 -7.20 4.00 -18.62
CA TYR A 247 -6.54 3.06 -17.70
C TYR A 247 -7.49 2.23 -16.84
N ARG A 248 -8.64 2.78 -16.43
CA ARG A 248 -9.66 2.06 -15.66
C ARG A 248 -10.24 0.87 -16.41
N LYS A 249 -10.36 0.98 -17.74
CA LYS A 249 -10.93 -0.05 -18.64
C LYS A 249 -9.88 -1.07 -19.11
N GLY A 250 -8.61 -0.83 -18.80
CA GLY A 250 -7.51 -1.69 -19.20
C GLY A 250 -7.40 -2.99 -18.40
N PRO A 251 -6.50 -3.90 -18.81
CA PRO A 251 -6.22 -5.13 -18.07
C PRO A 251 -5.65 -4.82 -16.68
N ARG A 252 -6.02 -5.63 -15.69
CA ARG A 252 -5.58 -5.50 -14.29
C ARG A 252 -4.16 -6.06 -14.11
N THR A 253 -3.17 -5.31 -14.55
CA THR A 253 -1.74 -5.64 -14.42
C THR A 253 -1.23 -5.42 -12.99
N THR A 254 -0.03 -5.92 -12.67
CA THR A 254 0.65 -5.60 -11.40
C THR A 254 0.83 -4.09 -11.21
N VAL A 255 1.16 -3.34 -12.28
CA VAL A 255 1.33 -1.88 -12.23
C VAL A 255 0.01 -1.20 -11.94
N TRP A 256 -1.11 -1.71 -12.49
CA TRP A 256 -2.45 -1.21 -12.19
C TRP A 256 -2.72 -1.29 -10.70
N TYR A 257 -2.41 -2.43 -10.09
CA TYR A 257 -2.56 -2.58 -8.65
C TYR A 257 -1.57 -1.69 -7.88
N LEU A 258 -0.30 -1.59 -8.28
CA LEU A 258 0.70 -0.72 -7.63
C LEU A 258 0.43 0.78 -7.76
N ALA A 259 -0.31 1.23 -8.77
CA ALA A 259 -0.68 2.62 -8.92
C ALA A 259 -1.99 2.95 -8.20
N VAL A 260 -3.01 2.10 -8.34
CA VAL A 260 -4.35 2.38 -7.83
C VAL A 260 -4.45 2.06 -6.32
N VAL A 261 -3.77 1.01 -5.85
CA VAL A 261 -3.88 0.56 -4.45
C VAL A 261 -3.13 1.52 -3.50
N PRO A 262 -1.80 1.75 -3.64
CA PRO A 262 -1.04 2.56 -2.69
C PRO A 262 -1.17 4.06 -2.94
N ILE A 263 -1.18 4.49 -4.20
CA ILE A 263 -1.12 5.94 -4.49
C ILE A 263 -2.51 6.55 -4.45
N ALA A 264 -3.51 5.91 -5.06
CA ALA A 264 -4.85 6.50 -5.09
C ALA A 264 -5.65 6.22 -3.81
N SER A 265 -5.75 4.97 -3.36
CA SER A 265 -6.62 4.65 -2.22
C SER A 265 -5.97 4.88 -0.86
N LEU A 266 -4.69 4.52 -0.68
CA LEU A 266 -4.00 4.71 0.59
C LEU A 266 -3.64 6.19 0.83
N ALA A 267 -3.17 6.94 -0.19
CA ALA A 267 -2.90 8.37 0.02
C ALA A 267 -4.17 9.17 0.35
N SER A 268 -5.30 8.91 -0.35
CA SER A 268 -6.58 9.55 -0.02
C SER A 268 -7.08 9.16 1.37
N TYR A 269 -6.89 7.90 1.77
CA TYR A 269 -7.21 7.45 3.13
C TYR A 269 -6.35 8.15 4.19
N VAL A 270 -5.02 8.20 4.00
CA VAL A 270 -4.10 8.88 4.92
C VAL A 270 -4.43 10.35 5.03
N MET A 271 -4.73 11.02 3.92
CA MET A 271 -5.14 12.42 3.90
C MET A 271 -6.40 12.65 4.76
N ALA A 272 -7.43 11.81 4.60
CA ALA A 272 -8.64 11.90 5.41
C ALA A 272 -8.39 11.58 6.89
N ALA A 273 -7.58 10.55 7.16
CA ALA A 273 -7.25 10.11 8.51
C ALA A 273 -6.46 11.16 9.28
N VAL A 274 -5.45 11.77 8.65
CA VAL A 274 -4.65 12.87 9.23
C VAL A 274 -5.54 14.07 9.52
N ALA A 275 -6.34 14.51 8.56
CA ALA A 275 -7.26 15.63 8.77
C ALA A 275 -8.23 15.38 9.93
N THR A 276 -8.81 14.17 9.99
CA THR A 276 -9.72 13.78 11.08
C THR A 276 -9.01 13.77 12.43
N ALA A 277 -7.76 13.29 12.49
CA ALA A 277 -6.95 13.31 13.70
C ALA A 277 -6.63 14.73 14.17
N LEU A 278 -6.31 15.65 13.25
CA LEU A 278 -6.03 17.03 13.61
C LEU A 278 -7.29 17.74 14.15
N VAL A 279 -8.45 17.55 13.52
CA VAL A 279 -9.75 18.04 14.05
C VAL A 279 -10.02 17.47 15.44
N ALA A 280 -9.90 16.14 15.60
CA ALA A 280 -10.14 15.48 16.88
C ALA A 280 -9.19 15.97 17.97
N ASN A 281 -7.92 16.20 17.62
CA ASN A 281 -6.93 16.78 18.52
C ASN A 281 -7.34 18.19 18.93
N SER A 282 -7.69 19.07 17.99
CA SER A 282 -8.08 20.46 18.32
C SER A 282 -9.35 20.53 19.16
N VAL A 283 -10.32 19.64 18.92
CA VAL A 283 -11.51 19.51 19.77
C VAL A 283 -11.14 19.06 21.18
N LEU A 284 -10.31 18.03 21.33
CA LEU A 284 -9.90 17.54 22.65
C LEU A 284 -9.05 18.55 23.40
N VAL A 285 -8.16 19.29 22.72
CA VAL A 285 -7.38 20.36 23.35
C VAL A 285 -8.30 21.48 23.85
N TRP A 286 -9.34 21.84 23.11
CA TRP A 286 -10.30 22.86 23.54
C TRP A 286 -11.07 22.46 24.82
N PHE A 287 -11.52 21.20 24.91
CA PHE A 287 -12.36 20.75 26.02
C PHE A 287 -11.58 20.21 27.24
N VAL A 288 -10.43 19.58 27.01
CA VAL A 288 -9.68 18.84 28.04
C VAL A 288 -8.28 19.43 28.22
N GLY A 289 -7.68 19.96 27.16
CA GLY A 289 -6.31 20.44 27.14
C GLY A 289 -6.14 21.88 27.63
N ASP A 290 -5.05 22.48 27.17
CA ASP A 290 -4.64 23.85 27.46
C ASP A 290 -4.57 24.64 26.14
N PRO A 291 -5.68 25.20 25.65
CA PRO A 291 -5.73 25.93 24.39
C PRO A 291 -4.91 27.23 24.47
N SER A 292 -4.08 27.49 23.45
CA SER A 292 -3.28 28.72 23.39
C SER A 292 -4.11 29.97 23.13
N GLU A 293 -5.30 29.80 22.56
CA GLU A 293 -6.24 30.87 22.22
C GLU A 293 -7.46 30.82 23.13
N THR A 294 -7.91 32.00 23.57
CA THR A 294 -9.15 32.13 24.36
C THR A 294 -10.39 32.22 23.50
N SER A 295 -10.24 32.56 22.22
CA SER A 295 -11.32 32.64 21.25
C SER A 295 -11.47 31.31 20.51
N ALA A 296 -12.66 30.71 20.56
CA ALA A 296 -12.98 29.53 19.76
C ALA A 296 -12.76 29.79 18.26
N VAL A 297 -13.07 30.99 17.78
CA VAL A 297 -12.87 31.38 16.38
C VAL A 297 -11.40 31.34 15.97
N ARG A 298 -10.47 31.69 16.87
CA ARG A 298 -9.03 31.62 16.57
C ARG A 298 -8.46 30.23 16.79
N HIS A 299 -8.97 29.50 17.78
CA HIS A 299 -8.55 28.11 18.04
C HIS A 299 -8.93 27.14 16.92
N PHE A 300 -10.03 27.41 16.20
CA PHE A 300 -10.57 26.56 15.14
C PHE A 300 -10.39 27.15 13.73
N ASP A 301 -9.49 28.12 13.56
CA ASP A 301 -9.27 28.83 12.29
C ASP A 301 -8.73 27.94 11.16
N HIS A 302 -8.21 26.76 11.52
CA HIS A 302 -7.64 25.74 10.65
C HIS A 302 -8.67 24.68 10.20
N LEU A 303 -9.87 24.65 10.80
CA LEU A 303 -10.96 23.73 10.42
C LEU A 303 -11.33 23.77 8.93
N PRO A 304 -11.34 24.92 8.22
CA PRO A 304 -11.62 24.93 6.79
C PRO A 304 -10.64 24.07 5.99
N ALA A 305 -9.35 24.13 6.31
CA ALA A 305 -8.31 23.36 5.62
C ALA A 305 -8.45 21.87 5.95
N GLU A 306 -8.60 21.53 7.23
CA GLU A 306 -8.77 20.14 7.67
C GLU A 306 -10.04 19.52 7.09
N GLY A 307 -11.15 20.25 7.09
CA GLY A 307 -12.40 19.83 6.48
C GLY A 307 -12.24 19.53 4.99
N ALA A 308 -11.50 20.37 4.26
CA ALA A 308 -11.24 20.17 2.84
C ALA A 308 -10.41 18.90 2.58
N PHE A 309 -9.32 18.69 3.34
CA PHE A 309 -8.52 17.46 3.26
C PHE A 309 -9.34 16.21 3.61
N ALA A 310 -10.17 16.29 4.65
CA ALA A 310 -11.06 15.19 5.05
C ALA A 310 -12.06 14.85 3.94
N LEU A 311 -12.76 15.85 3.39
CA LEU A 311 -13.78 15.64 2.36
C LEU A 311 -13.17 15.06 1.08
N VAL A 312 -12.11 15.66 0.56
CA VAL A 312 -11.46 15.19 -0.69
C VAL A 312 -10.81 13.82 -0.47
N GLY A 313 -10.23 13.57 0.69
CA GLY A 313 -9.62 12.28 1.04
C GLY A 313 -10.66 11.17 1.14
N LEU A 314 -11.79 11.42 1.80
CA LEU A 314 -12.89 10.46 1.89
C LEU A 314 -13.52 10.20 0.52
N ALA A 315 -13.73 11.23 -0.29
CA ALA A 315 -14.27 11.09 -1.64
C ALA A 315 -13.32 10.27 -2.54
N GLY A 316 -12.02 10.57 -2.50
CA GLY A 316 -10.99 9.84 -3.25
C GLY A 316 -10.89 8.39 -2.81
N TRP A 317 -10.92 8.13 -1.50
CA TRP A 317 -10.92 6.78 -0.95
C TRP A 317 -12.18 6.00 -1.36
N ALA A 318 -13.37 6.59 -1.18
CA ALA A 318 -14.65 5.95 -1.50
C ALA A 318 -14.74 5.60 -2.99
N TYR A 319 -14.36 6.53 -3.87
CA TYR A 319 -14.33 6.29 -5.31
C TYR A 319 -13.40 5.12 -5.68
N HIS A 320 -12.15 5.13 -5.22
CA HIS A 320 -11.22 4.06 -5.58
C HIS A 320 -11.62 2.72 -4.96
N ARG A 321 -12.17 2.71 -3.73
CA ARG A 321 -12.71 1.51 -3.09
C ARG A 321 -13.86 0.91 -3.88
N TRP A 322 -14.73 1.75 -4.44
CA TRP A 322 -15.81 1.33 -5.33
C TRP A 322 -15.27 0.74 -6.64
N VAL A 323 -14.26 1.37 -7.27
CA VAL A 323 -13.63 0.85 -8.51
C VAL A 323 -12.95 -0.51 -8.31
N PHE A 324 -12.44 -0.79 -7.10
CA PHE A 324 -11.91 -2.11 -6.79
C PHE A 324 -12.98 -3.21 -6.82
N GLY A 325 -14.26 -2.87 -6.66
CA GLY A 325 -15.33 -3.86 -6.49
C GLY A 325 -15.10 -4.70 -5.23
N GLN A 326 -16.09 -5.47 -4.81
CA GLN A 326 -15.82 -6.63 -3.96
C GLN A 326 -15.58 -7.77 -4.92
N THR A 327 -14.34 -7.97 -5.38
CA THR A 327 -14.02 -9.19 -6.11
C THR A 327 -14.27 -10.37 -5.17
N GLU A 328 -15.19 -11.27 -5.54
CA GLU A 328 -15.57 -12.42 -4.71
C GLU A 328 -14.37 -13.32 -4.38
N GLN A 329 -13.35 -13.32 -5.24
CA GLN A 329 -12.08 -14.00 -4.99
C GLN A 329 -11.02 -13.04 -4.43
N ARG A 330 -10.39 -13.46 -3.33
CA ARG A 330 -9.29 -12.74 -2.69
C ARG A 330 -8.01 -12.91 -3.50
N THR A 331 -7.71 -11.90 -4.32
CA THR A 331 -6.50 -11.88 -5.15
C THR A 331 -5.29 -11.29 -4.40
N GLU A 332 -4.06 -11.61 -4.83
CA GLU A 332 -2.81 -11.02 -4.28
C GLU A 332 -2.85 -9.49 -4.12
N PRO A 333 -3.39 -8.70 -5.06
CA PRO A 333 -3.52 -7.26 -4.87
C PRO A 333 -4.40 -6.81 -3.71
N VAL A 334 -5.48 -7.56 -3.43
CA VAL A 334 -6.33 -7.31 -2.26
C VAL A 334 -5.55 -7.62 -0.98
N ARG A 335 -4.71 -8.68 -1.00
CA ARG A 335 -3.78 -8.97 0.10
C ARG A 335 -2.80 -7.81 0.31
N VAL A 336 -2.11 -7.35 -0.74
CA VAL A 336 -1.19 -6.20 -0.69
C VAL A 336 -1.87 -4.99 -0.08
N TYR A 337 -3.08 -4.63 -0.52
CA TYR A 337 -3.83 -3.50 0.01
C TYR A 337 -4.06 -3.59 1.53
N GLN A 338 -4.51 -4.75 2.00
CA GLN A 338 -4.83 -4.94 3.41
C GLN A 338 -3.58 -4.95 4.28
N TYR A 339 -2.50 -5.58 3.81
CA TYR A 339 -1.22 -5.57 4.51
C TYR A 339 -0.59 -4.17 4.54
N LEU A 340 -0.72 -3.37 3.46
CA LEU A 340 -0.28 -1.98 3.43
C LEU A 340 -1.04 -1.12 4.44
N LEU A 341 -2.37 -1.24 4.51
CA LEU A 341 -3.18 -0.49 5.47
C LEU A 341 -2.99 -0.96 6.92
N ALA A 342 -2.83 -2.26 7.15
CA ALA A 342 -2.45 -2.79 8.46
C ALA A 342 -1.08 -2.25 8.89
N GLY A 343 -0.09 -2.26 8.00
CA GLY A 343 1.24 -1.68 8.24
C GLY A 343 1.20 -0.18 8.51
N ALA A 344 0.43 0.58 7.73
CA ALA A 344 0.22 2.01 7.96
C ALA A 344 -0.39 2.28 9.35
N GLY A 345 -1.42 1.51 9.73
CA GLY A 345 -2.01 1.58 11.06
C GLY A 345 -1.00 1.28 12.18
N LEU A 346 -0.11 0.30 12.01
CA LEU A 346 0.96 0.02 12.97
C LEU A 346 1.97 1.15 13.07
N VAL A 347 2.44 1.69 11.95
CA VAL A 347 3.38 2.82 11.94
C VAL A 347 2.76 4.02 12.66
N THR A 348 1.51 4.35 12.34
CA THR A 348 0.76 5.41 13.04
C THR A 348 0.62 5.10 14.53
N GLY A 349 0.28 3.86 14.90
CA GLY A 349 0.19 3.43 16.29
C GLY A 349 1.51 3.54 17.05
N VAL A 350 2.64 3.22 16.43
CA VAL A 350 3.99 3.38 17.00
C VAL A 350 4.31 4.85 17.20
N VAL A 351 4.02 5.72 16.20
CA VAL A 351 4.23 7.17 16.32
C VAL A 351 3.40 7.73 17.47
N GLY A 352 2.11 7.42 17.52
CA GLY A 352 1.22 7.87 18.60
C GLY A 352 1.65 7.35 19.97
N SER A 353 2.02 6.07 20.07
CA SER A 353 2.52 5.48 21.32
C SER A 353 3.81 6.15 21.77
N SER A 354 4.70 6.47 20.83
CA SER A 354 5.97 7.15 21.13
C SER A 354 5.71 8.57 21.64
N ILE A 355 4.78 9.31 21.03
CA ILE A 355 4.36 10.64 21.50
C ILE A 355 3.78 10.52 22.92
N LEU A 356 2.88 9.54 23.14
CA LEU A 356 2.23 9.32 24.43
C LEU A 356 3.24 8.96 25.52
N LEU A 357 4.12 7.98 25.29
CA LEU A 357 5.18 7.59 26.24
C LEU A 357 6.16 8.74 26.49
N SER A 358 6.59 9.45 25.45
CA SER A 358 7.48 10.62 25.58
C SER A 358 6.83 11.75 26.39
N SER A 359 5.51 11.94 26.27
CA SER A 359 4.75 12.88 27.08
C SER A 359 4.63 12.45 28.55
N ALA A 360 4.49 11.15 28.81
CA ALA A 360 4.41 10.59 30.17
C ALA A 360 5.74 10.73 30.92
N LEU A 361 6.87 10.60 30.22
CA LEU A 361 8.22 10.81 30.74
C LEU A 361 8.59 12.30 30.86
N ALA A 362 7.74 13.21 30.38
CA ALA A 362 8.00 14.64 30.42
C ALA A 362 7.72 15.24 31.81
N PRO A 363 8.52 16.22 32.25
CA PRO A 363 8.21 17.01 33.44
C PRO A 363 6.81 17.64 33.34
N ALA A 364 6.13 17.77 34.49
CA ALA A 364 4.82 18.40 34.57
C ALA A 364 4.91 19.90 34.28
N ARG A 365 4.82 20.27 33.00
CA ARG A 365 4.84 21.65 32.48
C ARG A 365 3.63 21.89 31.57
N SER A 366 3.33 23.16 31.29
CA SER A 366 2.32 23.55 30.29
C SER A 366 2.60 22.86 28.94
N GLY A 367 1.55 22.40 28.26
CA GLY A 367 1.64 21.68 26.99
C GLY A 367 1.86 20.15 27.08
N ARG A 368 2.20 19.58 28.25
CA ARG A 368 2.32 18.11 28.41
C ARG A 368 0.99 17.39 28.11
N LEU A 369 -0.12 17.93 28.60
CA LEU A 369 -1.45 17.38 28.36
C LEU A 369 -1.83 17.42 26.87
N ASN A 370 -1.55 18.52 26.17
CA ASN A 370 -1.81 18.62 24.74
C ASN A 370 -0.99 17.61 23.94
N THR A 371 0.27 17.36 24.32
CA THR A 371 1.10 16.33 23.69
C THR A 371 0.55 14.93 23.96
N ALA A 372 0.05 14.66 25.18
CA ALA A 372 -0.59 13.39 25.51
C ALA A 372 -1.89 13.20 24.71
N ILE A 373 -2.72 14.24 24.58
CA ILE A 373 -3.94 14.23 23.76
C ILE A 373 -3.59 13.88 22.30
N ALA A 374 -2.58 14.55 21.72
CA ALA A 374 -2.11 14.24 20.37
C ALA A 374 -1.68 12.77 20.24
N GLY A 375 -0.92 12.26 21.22
CA GLY A 375 -0.53 10.85 21.29
C GLY A 375 -1.73 9.90 21.31
N VAL A 376 -2.73 10.17 22.17
CA VAL A 376 -3.97 9.36 22.26
C VAL A 376 -4.72 9.35 20.94
N VAL A 377 -4.94 10.51 20.31
CA VAL A 377 -5.65 10.60 19.04
C VAL A 377 -4.96 9.77 17.96
N VAL A 378 -3.63 9.89 17.85
CA VAL A 378 -2.84 9.15 16.86
C VAL A 378 -2.83 7.64 17.15
N VAL A 379 -2.75 7.22 18.42
CA VAL A 379 -2.86 5.80 18.80
C VAL A 379 -4.22 5.23 18.45
N VAL A 380 -5.31 5.92 18.82
CA VAL A 380 -6.68 5.47 18.55
C VAL A 380 -6.90 5.34 17.04
N LEU A 381 -6.44 6.34 16.27
CA LEU A 381 -6.49 6.27 14.81
C LEU A 381 -5.72 5.06 14.30
N GLY A 382 -4.42 4.96 14.59
CA GLY A 382 -3.56 3.87 14.10
C GLY A 382 -4.05 2.48 14.49
N ALA A 383 -4.44 2.31 15.76
CA ALA A 383 -4.98 1.06 16.29
C ALA A 383 -6.30 0.67 15.61
N SER A 384 -7.20 1.63 15.34
CA SER A 384 -8.47 1.36 14.64
C SER A 384 -8.25 0.88 13.21
N VAL A 385 -7.32 1.52 12.47
CA VAL A 385 -6.94 1.13 11.11
C VAL A 385 -6.35 -0.28 11.13
N TRP A 386 -5.36 -0.51 11.99
CA TRP A 386 -4.71 -1.80 12.11
C TRP A 386 -5.70 -2.88 12.50
N ALA A 387 -6.49 -2.71 13.55
CA ALA A 387 -7.44 -3.71 14.03
C ALA A 387 -8.45 -4.11 12.95
N ARG A 388 -8.99 -3.15 12.19
CA ARG A 388 -9.95 -3.42 11.11
C ARG A 388 -9.33 -4.27 10.00
N HIS A 389 -8.16 -3.88 9.49
CA HIS A 389 -7.51 -4.57 8.38
C HIS A 389 -6.91 -5.90 8.80
N TRP A 390 -6.31 -5.93 9.99
CA TRP A 390 -5.76 -7.14 10.60
C TRP A 390 -6.85 -8.18 10.89
N ALA A 391 -8.02 -7.77 11.40
CA ALA A 391 -9.16 -8.68 11.57
C ALA A 391 -9.67 -9.25 10.23
N SER A 392 -9.58 -8.47 9.15
CA SER A 392 -9.90 -8.98 7.81
C SER A 392 -8.90 -10.00 7.30
N ILE A 393 -7.60 -9.78 7.55
CA ILE A 393 -6.53 -10.72 7.19
C ILE A 393 -6.70 -12.02 7.97
N ARG A 394 -6.93 -11.94 9.29
CA ARG A 394 -7.13 -13.13 10.13
C ARG A 394 -8.37 -13.94 9.75
N ARG A 395 -9.47 -13.28 9.37
CA ARG A 395 -10.66 -13.97 8.86
C ARG A 395 -10.34 -14.75 7.57
N ALA A 396 -9.63 -14.14 6.63
CA ALA A 396 -9.22 -14.82 5.41
C ALA A 396 -8.31 -16.03 5.69
N LEU A 397 -7.38 -15.89 6.65
CA LEU A 397 -6.48 -16.98 7.07
C LEU A 397 -7.24 -18.19 7.64
N GLY A 398 -8.37 -17.95 8.31
CA GLY A 398 -9.21 -19.02 8.85
C GLY A 398 -10.03 -19.76 7.78
N HIS A 399 -10.30 -19.13 6.63
CA HIS A 399 -11.04 -19.74 5.53
C HIS A 399 -10.14 -20.44 4.51
N GLU A 400 -9.00 -19.84 4.16
CA GLU A 400 -8.08 -20.35 3.12
C GLU A 400 -6.61 -20.31 3.61
N PRO A 401 -6.23 -21.18 4.58
CA PRO A 401 -4.92 -21.13 5.21
C PRO A 401 -3.77 -21.29 4.19
N ASP A 402 -3.78 -22.34 3.38
CA ASP A 402 -2.68 -22.66 2.44
C ASP A 402 -2.41 -21.51 1.45
N ALA A 403 -3.49 -20.92 0.93
CA ALA A 403 -3.40 -19.82 -0.01
C ALA A 403 -2.82 -18.55 0.64
N GLU A 404 -3.16 -18.26 1.91
CA GLU A 404 -2.68 -17.08 2.63
C GLU A 404 -1.24 -17.25 3.14
N TYR A 405 -0.85 -18.44 3.58
CA TYR A 405 0.52 -18.72 4.01
C TYR A 405 1.49 -18.75 2.83
N ALA A 406 1.11 -19.32 1.68
CA ALA A 406 1.91 -19.27 0.46
C ALA A 406 1.98 -17.86 -0.17
N SER A 407 1.20 -16.89 0.33
CA SER A 407 1.12 -15.56 -0.26
C SER A 407 2.45 -14.81 -0.15
N THR A 408 2.92 -14.24 -1.27
CA THR A 408 4.12 -13.39 -1.28
C THR A 408 3.89 -12.12 -0.46
N SER A 409 2.66 -11.60 -0.45
CA SER A 409 2.27 -10.40 0.31
C SER A 409 2.49 -10.54 1.81
N ARG A 410 2.15 -11.68 2.41
CA ARG A 410 2.38 -11.95 3.84
C ARG A 410 3.85 -11.96 4.18
N HIS A 411 4.66 -12.67 3.39
CA HIS A 411 6.11 -12.76 3.60
C HIS A 411 6.77 -11.37 3.51
N VAL A 412 6.41 -10.59 2.49
CA VAL A 412 6.90 -9.22 2.33
C VAL A 412 6.47 -8.35 3.51
N TYR A 413 5.23 -8.45 3.98
CA TYR A 413 4.74 -7.71 5.14
C TYR A 413 5.53 -8.03 6.41
N VAL A 414 5.67 -9.32 6.75
CA VAL A 414 6.38 -9.75 7.95
C VAL A 414 7.86 -9.34 7.89
N PHE A 415 8.51 -9.59 6.76
CA PHE A 415 9.90 -9.18 6.54
C PHE A 415 10.08 -7.67 6.65
N ALA A 416 9.22 -6.89 5.99
CA ALA A 416 9.28 -5.43 6.03
C ALA A 416 9.02 -4.89 7.44
N LEU A 417 8.09 -5.49 8.19
CA LEU A 417 7.80 -5.11 9.56
C LEU A 417 9.02 -5.32 10.48
N PHE A 418 9.65 -6.50 10.41
CA PHE A 418 10.84 -6.78 11.21
C PHE A 418 12.05 -5.93 10.79
N ALA A 419 12.27 -5.75 9.49
CA ALA A 419 13.33 -4.90 8.97
C ALA A 419 13.14 -3.44 9.41
N ALA A 420 11.94 -2.90 9.29
CA ALA A 420 11.62 -1.55 9.74
C ALA A 420 11.80 -1.42 11.26
N SER A 421 11.29 -2.37 12.03
CA SER A 421 11.44 -2.39 13.49
C SER A 421 12.92 -2.41 13.92
N LEU A 422 13.73 -3.24 13.27
CA LEU A 422 15.17 -3.34 13.53
C LEU A 422 15.88 -2.02 13.20
N VAL A 423 15.64 -1.45 12.02
CA VAL A 423 16.23 -0.17 11.60
C VAL A 423 15.85 0.95 12.58
N THR A 424 14.56 1.05 12.93
CA THR A 424 14.08 2.05 13.89
C THR A 424 14.72 1.87 15.28
N CYS A 425 14.84 0.64 15.77
CA CYS A 425 15.52 0.34 17.03
C CYS A 425 17.00 0.72 16.97
N VAL A 426 17.72 0.38 15.89
CA VAL A 426 19.15 0.71 15.72
C VAL A 426 19.34 2.23 15.68
N VAL A 427 18.57 2.96 14.87
CA VAL A 427 18.65 4.43 14.81
C VAL A 427 18.35 5.05 16.18
N SER A 428 17.30 4.58 16.86
CA SER A 428 16.95 5.09 18.18
C SER A 428 18.01 4.79 19.24
N PHE A 429 18.64 3.62 19.17
CA PHE A 429 19.75 3.24 20.04
C PHE A 429 21.00 4.09 19.79
N ILE A 430 21.31 4.39 18.52
CA ILE A 430 22.39 5.31 18.16
C ILE A 430 22.13 6.70 18.75
N VAL A 431 20.91 7.22 18.63
CA VAL A 431 20.53 8.52 19.23
C VAL A 431 20.67 8.48 20.76
N LEU A 432 20.19 7.41 21.40
CA LEU A 432 20.30 7.22 22.85
C LEU A 432 21.76 7.20 23.30
N LEU A 433 22.61 6.46 22.60
CA LEU A 433 24.04 6.35 22.88
C LEU A 433 24.75 7.68 22.64
N ALA A 434 24.42 8.40 21.56
CA ALA A 434 24.98 9.71 21.26
C ALA A 434 24.68 10.71 22.38
N ILE A 435 23.42 10.83 22.80
CA ILE A 435 23.02 11.70 23.91
C ILE A 435 23.77 11.32 25.20
N GLY A 436 23.79 10.03 25.54
CA GLY A 436 24.44 9.56 26.76
C GLY A 436 25.96 9.77 26.78
N LEU A 437 26.65 9.49 25.67
CA LEU A 437 28.11 9.67 25.55
C LEU A 437 28.49 11.15 25.51
N THR A 438 27.72 11.99 24.81
CA THR A 438 27.95 13.44 24.78
C THR A 438 27.88 14.02 26.19
N ASP A 439 26.80 13.76 26.93
CA ASP A 439 26.65 14.26 28.30
C ASP A 439 27.68 13.63 29.27
N LEU A 440 28.07 12.37 29.06
CA LEU A 440 29.12 11.72 29.85
C LEU A 440 30.48 12.39 29.65
N PHE A 441 30.87 12.65 28.40
CA PHE A 441 32.14 13.30 28.08
C PHE A 441 32.19 14.76 28.51
N GLU A 442 31.04 15.44 28.56
CA GLU A 442 30.92 16.80 29.07
C GLU A 442 30.77 16.87 30.59
N GLY A 443 30.72 15.72 31.29
CA GLY A 443 30.55 15.66 32.75
C GLY A 443 29.16 16.09 33.23
N ARG A 444 28.14 16.04 32.36
CA ARG A 444 26.75 16.47 32.61
C ARG A 444 25.74 15.33 32.70
N PHE A 445 26.20 14.08 32.75
CA PHE A 445 25.33 12.91 32.84
C PHE A 445 24.39 12.99 34.06
N SER A 446 23.11 13.22 33.81
CA SER A 446 22.13 13.56 34.84
C SER A 446 20.70 13.18 34.41
N MET A 447 19.70 13.54 35.23
CA MET A 447 18.29 13.35 34.85
C MET A 447 17.90 14.15 33.60
N ASP A 448 18.60 15.24 33.30
CA ASP A 448 18.38 16.00 32.07
C ASP A 448 18.79 15.19 30.82
N THR A 449 19.83 14.35 30.91
CA THR A 449 20.21 13.39 29.86
C THR A 449 19.07 12.42 29.56
N LEU A 450 18.40 11.91 30.60
CA LEU A 450 17.24 11.02 30.44
C LEU A 450 16.05 11.75 29.79
N HIS A 451 15.83 13.02 30.16
CA HIS A 451 14.79 13.85 29.54
C HIS A 451 15.06 14.17 28.07
N GLN A 452 16.32 14.38 27.69
CA GLN A 452 16.71 14.52 26.28
C GLN A 452 16.53 13.21 25.51
N ALA A 453 16.84 12.08 26.15
CA ALA A 453 16.72 10.74 25.58
C ALA A 453 15.27 10.20 25.48
N ARG A 454 14.28 10.83 26.12
CA ARG A 454 12.89 10.32 26.24
C ARG A 454 12.26 9.94 24.90
N GLY A 455 12.54 10.70 23.84
CA GLY A 455 11.99 10.44 22.50
C GLY A 455 12.50 9.12 21.94
N ALA A 456 13.81 8.87 22.04
CA ALA A 456 14.42 7.61 21.61
C ALA A 456 13.92 6.42 22.44
N ILE A 457 13.80 6.58 23.76
CA ILE A 457 13.28 5.53 24.67
C ILE A 457 11.84 5.18 24.30
N ALA A 458 10.99 6.20 24.09
CA ALA A 458 9.58 6.00 23.75
C ALA A 458 9.40 5.28 22.39
N VAL A 459 10.25 5.58 21.40
CA VAL A 459 10.27 4.89 20.11
C VAL A 459 10.67 3.43 20.27
N VAL A 460 11.77 3.14 20.98
CA VAL A 460 12.21 1.76 21.23
C VAL A 460 11.13 0.94 21.94
N ALA A 461 10.51 1.50 22.98
CA ALA A 461 9.44 0.83 23.71
C ALA A 461 8.22 0.53 22.81
N SER A 462 7.82 1.49 21.98
CA SER A 462 6.68 1.34 21.07
C SER A 462 6.94 0.28 19.99
N VAL A 463 8.14 0.27 19.41
CA VAL A 463 8.54 -0.74 18.41
C VAL A 463 8.66 -2.12 19.05
N ALA A 464 9.24 -2.22 20.25
CA ALA A 464 9.37 -3.48 20.98
C ALA A 464 7.99 -4.12 21.25
N MET A 465 6.97 -3.32 21.59
CA MET A 465 5.60 -3.80 21.78
C MET A 465 5.02 -4.41 20.49
N VAL A 466 5.21 -3.76 19.34
CA VAL A 466 4.74 -4.28 18.03
C VAL A 466 5.50 -5.54 17.62
N ALA A 467 6.82 -5.56 17.81
CA ALA A 467 7.64 -6.73 17.52
C ALA A 467 7.24 -7.92 18.41
N TRP A 468 7.03 -7.69 19.71
CA TRP A 468 6.57 -8.72 20.65
C TRP A 468 5.25 -9.35 20.22
N TYR A 469 4.26 -8.55 19.82
CA TYR A 469 2.98 -9.05 19.32
C TYR A 469 3.16 -9.97 18.10
N HIS A 470 3.96 -9.56 17.11
CA HIS A 470 4.12 -10.34 15.87
C HIS A 470 5.01 -11.58 16.05
N VAL A 471 5.99 -11.56 16.97
CA VAL A 471 6.75 -12.75 17.34
C VAL A 471 5.84 -13.78 18.03
N ARG A 472 5.03 -13.33 18.99
CA ARG A 472 4.07 -14.21 19.70
C ARG A 472 3.05 -14.83 18.74
N LEU A 473 2.59 -14.05 17.77
CA LEU A 473 1.72 -14.55 16.72
C LEU A 473 2.42 -15.59 15.83
N TRP A 474 3.62 -15.29 15.36
CA TRP A 474 4.37 -16.20 14.50
C TRP A 474 4.66 -17.54 15.21
N LEU A 475 5.03 -17.51 16.49
CA LEU A 475 5.21 -18.70 17.31
C LEU A 475 3.90 -19.52 17.41
N ALA A 476 2.80 -18.85 17.73
CA ALA A 476 1.49 -19.52 17.86
C ALA A 476 0.97 -20.11 16.53
N GLU A 477 1.38 -19.54 15.39
CA GLU A 477 1.09 -20.11 14.08
C GLU A 477 2.00 -21.29 13.77
N HIS A 478 3.30 -21.18 14.05
CA HIS A 478 4.27 -22.25 13.81
C HIS A 478 3.90 -23.54 14.56
N ASP A 479 3.50 -23.44 15.83
CA ASP A 479 3.07 -24.59 16.65
C ASP A 479 1.84 -25.31 16.07
N ARG A 480 0.97 -24.61 15.33
CA ARG A 480 -0.20 -25.23 14.69
C ARG A 480 0.16 -26.02 13.43
N TRP A 481 1.20 -25.59 12.72
CA TRP A 481 1.66 -26.23 11.47
C TRP A 481 2.44 -27.51 11.75
N THR A 482 3.33 -27.50 12.74
CA THR A 482 4.08 -28.70 13.13
C THR A 482 3.14 -29.85 13.51
N VAL A 483 2.08 -29.55 14.26
CA VAL A 483 1.06 -30.55 14.63
C VAL A 483 0.29 -31.05 13.41
N ALA A 484 -0.08 -30.18 12.46
CA ALA A 484 -0.80 -30.59 11.25
C ALA A 484 0.07 -31.48 10.33
N ASP A 485 1.34 -31.15 10.15
CA ASP A 485 2.29 -31.93 9.36
C ASP A 485 2.62 -33.27 10.04
N GLU A 486 2.75 -33.31 11.36
CA GLU A 486 2.93 -34.55 12.13
C GLU A 486 1.72 -35.47 12.00
N VAL A 487 0.48 -34.94 12.11
CA VAL A 487 -0.76 -35.71 11.92
C VAL A 487 -0.88 -36.23 10.47
N ALA A 488 -0.54 -35.40 9.48
CA ALA A 488 -0.54 -35.81 8.08
C ALA A 488 0.51 -36.90 7.79
N ALA A 489 1.72 -36.79 8.36
CA ALA A 489 2.79 -37.76 8.21
C ALA A 489 2.49 -39.12 8.88
N VAL A 490 1.75 -39.12 10.00
CA VAL A 490 1.27 -40.32 10.67
C VAL A 490 0.18 -41.05 9.85
N SER A 491 -0.55 -40.35 8.98
CA SER A 491 -1.70 -40.89 8.22
C SER A 491 -1.37 -41.73 6.96
N LEU A 492 -0.10 -41.87 6.59
CA LEU A 492 0.29 -42.48 5.29
C LEU A 492 0.98 -43.85 5.37
N ALA A 493 1.04 -44.49 6.55
CA ALA A 493 1.69 -45.79 6.74
C ALA A 493 0.69 -46.94 7.01
N GLY A 494 0.35 -47.68 5.95
CA GLY A 494 -0.23 -49.03 6.01
C GLY A 494 -1.76 -49.08 6.10
N ARG A 495 -2.39 -49.96 5.31
CA ARG A 495 -3.84 -50.26 5.43
C ARG A 495 -4.10 -50.83 6.82
N ARG A 496 -5.02 -50.24 7.57
CA ARG A 496 -5.42 -50.70 8.92
C ARG A 496 -6.85 -51.22 8.83
N HIS A 497 -7.08 -52.48 9.17
CA HIS A 497 -8.42 -52.96 9.47
C HIS A 497 -8.68 -52.72 10.95
N LEU A 498 -9.76 -52.02 11.26
CA LEU A 498 -10.18 -51.66 12.60
C LEU A 498 -11.54 -52.29 12.89
N MET A 499 -11.62 -53.09 13.95
CA MET A 499 -12.87 -53.71 14.37
C MET A 499 -13.39 -53.00 15.61
N LEU A 500 -14.45 -52.22 15.47
CA LEU A 500 -15.09 -51.48 16.55
C LEU A 500 -16.14 -52.34 17.24
N VAL A 501 -15.96 -52.61 18.53
CA VAL A 501 -16.93 -53.30 19.38
C VAL A 501 -17.55 -52.28 20.33
N ALA A 502 -18.78 -51.83 20.07
CA ALA A 502 -19.40 -50.72 20.80
C ALA A 502 -20.87 -51.00 21.17
N PRO A 503 -21.42 -50.40 22.25
CA PRO A 503 -22.84 -50.52 22.58
C PRO A 503 -23.76 -49.90 21.52
N ALA A 504 -25.02 -50.34 21.50
CA ALA A 504 -26.03 -49.81 20.58
C ALA A 504 -26.22 -48.29 20.77
N GLY A 505 -26.12 -47.52 19.69
CA GLY A 505 -26.27 -46.05 19.69
C GLY A 505 -24.96 -45.24 19.66
N THR A 506 -23.79 -45.87 19.59
CA THR A 506 -22.50 -45.19 19.37
C THR A 506 -22.43 -44.62 17.95
N ASP A 507 -22.03 -43.36 17.82
CA ASP A 507 -21.85 -42.68 16.52
C ASP A 507 -20.55 -43.13 15.84
N VAL A 508 -20.67 -44.20 15.04
CA VAL A 508 -19.54 -44.84 14.35
C VAL A 508 -19.01 -43.97 13.22
N GLU A 509 -19.88 -43.24 12.51
CA GLU A 509 -19.48 -42.36 11.40
C GLU A 509 -18.57 -41.24 11.89
N LEU A 510 -18.88 -40.66 13.06
CA LEU A 510 -18.04 -39.66 13.69
C LEU A 510 -16.63 -40.20 13.95
N LEU A 511 -16.50 -41.42 14.49
CA LEU A 511 -15.19 -42.04 14.78
C LEU A 511 -14.43 -42.41 13.49
N ALA A 512 -15.12 -42.93 12.49
CA ALA A 512 -14.53 -43.28 11.20
C ALA A 512 -13.95 -42.05 10.47
N GLY A 513 -14.57 -40.87 10.63
CA GLY A 513 -14.07 -39.62 10.06
C GLY A 513 -12.69 -39.18 10.57
N TYR A 514 -12.26 -39.64 11.75
CA TYR A 514 -10.96 -39.29 12.32
C TYR A 514 -9.81 -40.21 11.88
N VAL A 515 -10.11 -41.38 11.31
CA VAL A 515 -9.10 -42.31 10.76
C VAL A 515 -9.44 -42.62 9.30
N PRO A 516 -9.27 -41.64 8.38
CA PRO A 516 -9.61 -41.82 6.98
C PRO A 516 -8.72 -42.87 6.32
N GLY A 517 -9.32 -43.81 5.60
CA GLY A 517 -8.62 -44.86 4.84
C GLY A 517 -8.40 -46.18 5.60
N ALA A 518 -8.84 -46.28 6.86
CA ALA A 518 -8.96 -47.56 7.56
C ALA A 518 -10.23 -48.31 7.10
N THR A 519 -10.18 -49.63 7.15
CA THR A 519 -11.33 -50.51 6.86
C THR A 519 -12.00 -50.87 8.17
N TRP A 520 -13.32 -50.65 8.29
CA TRP A 520 -14.02 -50.71 9.57
C TRP A 520 -15.03 -51.87 9.63
N HIS A 521 -14.91 -52.70 10.66
CA HIS A 521 -15.90 -53.72 11.01
C HIS A 521 -16.56 -53.38 12.33
N VAL A 522 -17.89 -53.40 12.40
CA VAL A 522 -18.60 -53.03 13.63
C VAL A 522 -19.30 -54.24 14.24
N LEU A 523 -19.09 -54.46 15.54
CA LEU A 523 -19.90 -55.33 16.37
C LEU A 523 -20.65 -54.53 17.42
N VAL A 524 -21.97 -54.69 17.43
CA VAL A 524 -22.82 -54.04 18.42
C VAL A 524 -22.96 -54.92 19.65
N ARG A 525 -22.61 -54.38 20.81
CA ARG A 525 -22.83 -55.00 22.11
C ARG A 525 -24.30 -54.84 22.52
N THR A 526 -24.96 -55.95 22.80
CA THR A 526 -26.36 -56.01 23.27
C THR A 526 -26.48 -56.21 24.77
N ASP A 527 -25.36 -56.49 25.45
CA ASP A 527 -25.26 -56.72 26.89
C ASP A 527 -25.17 -55.41 27.72
N VAL A 528 -25.04 -54.26 27.05
CA VAL A 528 -24.82 -52.95 27.67
C VAL A 528 -25.84 -51.93 27.15
N ALA A 529 -26.40 -51.12 28.06
CA ALA A 529 -27.35 -50.06 27.69
C ALA A 529 -26.65 -48.90 26.96
N ALA A 530 -27.42 -48.13 26.17
CA ALA A 530 -26.93 -47.11 25.22
C ALA A 530 -25.76 -46.27 25.75
N ALA A 531 -24.67 -46.25 24.98
CA ALA A 531 -23.40 -45.65 25.36
C ALA A 531 -23.49 -44.12 25.52
N ARG A 532 -22.67 -43.58 26.43
CA ARG A 532 -22.28 -42.16 26.40
C ARG A 532 -21.40 -41.92 25.14
N PRO A 533 -21.46 -40.74 24.48
CA PRO A 533 -20.62 -40.46 23.32
C PRO A 533 -19.13 -40.67 23.65
N PRO A 534 -18.39 -41.39 22.80
CA PRO A 534 -17.00 -41.77 23.05
C PRO A 534 -16.06 -40.55 23.10
N ASP A 535 -15.01 -40.60 23.93
CA ASP A 535 -13.96 -39.59 23.95
C ASP A 535 -13.04 -39.75 22.74
N VAL A 536 -13.27 -38.90 21.73
CA VAL A 536 -12.52 -38.86 20.46
C VAL A 536 -11.02 -38.63 20.69
N SER A 537 -10.64 -37.86 21.72
CA SER A 537 -9.23 -37.54 21.97
C SER A 537 -8.46 -38.75 22.54
N ALA A 538 -9.09 -39.50 23.44
CA ALA A 538 -8.58 -40.76 23.96
C ALA A 538 -8.50 -41.82 22.86
N PHE A 539 -9.55 -41.90 22.02
CA PHE A 539 -9.61 -42.80 20.88
C PHE A 539 -8.45 -42.57 19.89
N CYS A 540 -8.26 -41.33 19.41
CA CYS A 540 -7.19 -41.03 18.44
C CYS A 540 -5.79 -41.27 19.03
N SER A 541 -5.61 -40.99 20.32
CA SER A 541 -4.35 -41.23 21.01
C SER A 541 -4.01 -42.73 21.05
N GLN A 542 -4.94 -43.57 21.48
CA GLN A 542 -4.69 -45.00 21.63
C GLN A 542 -4.57 -45.73 20.28
N VAL A 543 -5.44 -45.43 19.31
CA VAL A 543 -5.37 -46.02 17.95
C VAL A 543 -4.10 -45.60 17.23
N GLY A 544 -3.60 -44.39 17.49
CA GLY A 544 -2.33 -43.91 16.95
C GLY A 544 -1.09 -44.71 17.41
N HIS A 545 -1.17 -45.40 18.55
CA HIS A 545 -0.03 -46.15 19.13
C HIS A 545 0.08 -47.60 18.63
N VAL A 546 -0.94 -48.12 17.95
CA VAL A 546 -0.94 -49.50 17.44
C VAL A 546 -0.49 -49.52 15.98
N ALA A 547 0.53 -50.34 15.69
CA ALA A 547 1.02 -50.56 14.34
C ALA A 547 0.39 -51.84 13.77
N GLY A 548 -0.63 -51.69 12.92
CA GLY A 548 -1.30 -52.81 12.24
C GLY A 548 -2.81 -52.83 12.43
N ASP A 549 -3.40 -54.01 12.29
CA ASP A 549 -4.83 -54.25 12.52
C ASP A 549 -5.14 -54.23 14.03
N ALA A 550 -6.30 -53.70 14.41
CA ALA A 550 -6.64 -53.56 15.82
C ALA A 550 -8.15 -53.70 16.08
N VAL A 551 -8.48 -54.27 17.22
CA VAL A 551 -9.85 -54.31 17.75
C VAL A 551 -9.98 -53.17 18.76
N VAL A 552 -10.89 -52.24 18.49
CA VAL A 552 -11.21 -51.11 19.37
C VAL A 552 -12.48 -51.44 20.12
N VAL A 553 -12.40 -51.55 21.44
CA VAL A 553 -13.55 -51.81 22.30
C VAL A 553 -13.96 -50.51 22.98
N VAL A 554 -15.21 -50.09 22.76
CA VAL A 554 -15.83 -48.98 23.49
C VAL A 554 -16.59 -49.57 24.67
N GLU A 555 -16.14 -49.26 25.88
CA GLU A 555 -16.81 -49.62 27.12
C GLU A 555 -18.09 -48.80 27.30
N GLY A 556 -19.10 -49.38 27.97
CA GLY A 556 -20.42 -48.76 28.14
C GLY A 556 -20.44 -47.41 28.84
N ASP A 557 -19.39 -47.11 29.59
CA ASP A 557 -19.18 -45.86 30.34
C ASP A 557 -18.47 -44.77 29.51
N GLY A 558 -18.08 -45.06 28.26
CA GLY A 558 -17.36 -44.15 27.36
C GLY A 558 -15.84 -44.33 27.36
N GLY A 559 -15.32 -45.33 28.08
CA GLY A 559 -13.92 -45.75 27.99
C GLY A 559 -13.61 -46.38 26.62
N VAL A 560 -12.38 -46.19 26.15
CA VAL A 560 -11.87 -46.83 24.92
C VAL A 560 -10.67 -47.68 25.30
N ASP A 561 -10.67 -48.93 24.85
CA ASP A 561 -9.53 -49.85 24.94
C ASP A 561 -9.20 -50.39 23.55
N VAL A 562 -7.91 -50.53 23.25
CA VAL A 562 -7.44 -50.92 21.91
C VAL A 562 -6.52 -52.12 22.03
N ILE A 563 -6.93 -53.22 21.41
CA ILE A 563 -6.21 -54.49 21.40
C ILE A 563 -5.61 -54.68 20.00
N ALA A 564 -4.28 -54.76 19.92
CA ALA A 564 -3.58 -55.08 18.68
C ALA A 564 -3.83 -56.55 18.31
N VAL A 565 -4.08 -56.81 17.02
CA VAL A 565 -4.35 -58.17 16.51
C VAL A 565 -3.51 -58.42 15.26
N ASP A 566 -2.95 -59.63 15.15
CA ASP A 566 -2.09 -60.01 14.03
C ASP A 566 -2.87 -60.32 12.73
N ASP A 567 -4.14 -60.73 12.85
CA ASP A 567 -5.05 -61.02 11.73
C ASP A 567 -6.51 -60.79 12.17
N ILE A 568 -7.16 -59.75 11.65
CA ILE A 568 -8.54 -59.40 12.02
C ILE A 568 -9.57 -60.34 11.39
N ASP A 569 -9.27 -60.92 10.22
CA ASP A 569 -10.20 -61.79 9.49
C ASP A 569 -10.42 -63.10 10.25
N ALA A 570 -9.41 -63.55 10.99
CA ALA A 570 -9.53 -64.68 11.91
C ALA A 570 -10.43 -64.40 13.13
N ALA A 571 -10.61 -63.12 13.49
CA ALA A 571 -11.35 -62.68 14.67
C ALA A 571 -12.82 -62.32 14.36
N LEU A 572 -13.22 -62.21 13.09
CA LEU A 572 -14.58 -61.83 12.68
C LEU A 572 -15.61 -62.95 12.95
N PRO A 573 -16.60 -62.74 13.83
CA PRO A 573 -17.71 -63.68 13.98
C PRO A 573 -18.69 -63.56 12.79
N ARG A 574 -19.40 -64.66 12.48
CA ARG A 574 -20.47 -64.68 11.47
C ARG A 574 -21.62 -63.77 11.91
N GLY A 575 -21.58 -62.50 11.47
CA GLY A 575 -22.55 -61.47 11.83
C GLY A 575 -21.99 -60.04 11.89
N ALA A 576 -20.68 -59.84 11.69
CA ALA A 576 -20.10 -58.49 11.61
C ALA A 576 -20.59 -57.73 10.36
N ILE A 577 -20.90 -56.46 10.54
CA ILE A 577 -21.24 -55.56 9.43
C ILE A 577 -19.96 -54.89 8.97
N ASP A 578 -19.65 -55.06 7.69
CA ASP A 578 -18.53 -54.41 7.02
C ASP A 578 -18.98 -53.06 6.46
N LEU A 579 -18.37 -51.98 6.93
CA LEU A 579 -18.68 -50.62 6.49
C LEU A 579 -17.78 -50.15 5.33
N THR A 580 -17.00 -51.07 4.74
CA THR A 580 -16.06 -50.75 3.67
C THR A 580 -16.75 -50.61 2.31
N GLY A 581 -17.63 -49.61 2.20
CA GLY A 581 -18.24 -49.26 0.91
C GLY A 581 -19.56 -48.51 0.95
N ALA A 582 -19.93 -47.85 2.05
CA ALA A 582 -21.15 -47.04 2.09
C ALA A 582 -20.93 -45.70 1.34
N ASP A 583 -21.16 -45.72 0.02
CA ASP A 583 -21.66 -44.55 -0.68
C ASP A 583 -23.07 -44.24 -0.17
N ASP A 584 -23.29 -42.97 0.17
CA ASP A 584 -24.55 -42.25 0.40
C ASP A 584 -25.84 -43.10 0.59
N HIS A 585 -26.38 -43.02 1.82
CA HIS A 585 -27.72 -43.40 2.26
C HIS A 585 -28.04 -44.88 2.62
N ASP A 586 -28.61 -45.00 3.83
CA ASP A 586 -29.35 -46.12 4.47
C ASP A 586 -28.57 -47.15 5.31
N LEU A 587 -28.58 -46.92 6.64
CA LEU A 587 -28.46 -47.97 7.66
C LEU A 587 -29.61 -47.83 8.68
N VAL A 588 -30.41 -48.89 8.81
CA VAL A 588 -31.49 -49.04 9.81
C VAL A 588 -31.16 -50.21 10.73
N VAL A 589 -31.09 -49.86 12.03
CA VAL A 589 -31.01 -50.63 13.29
C VAL A 589 -29.76 -51.46 13.55
#